data_AF-A0A2S9FJP1-F1
#
_entry.id   AF-A0A2S9FJP1-F1
#
_cell.length_a   1.000
_cell.length_b   1.000
_cell.length_c   1.000
_cell.angle_alpha   90.00
_cell.angle_beta   90.00
_cell.angle_gamma   90.00
#
_symmetry.space_group_name_H-M   'P 1'
#
loop_
_entity.id
_entity.type
_entity.pdbx_description
1 polymer ?
#
loop_
_entity_poly.entity_id
_entity_poly.type
_entity_poly.pdbx_seq_one_letter_code
_entity_poly.pdbx_strand_id
1 'polypeptide(L)'
;MSDILGQVRTHLRDHFARLGITAEPVSASVTFLGTDRIDVLRYVTPGDAAAQYVSVGCSRHPMVDPAEMLADPVQGPRAEVVVSLRGSPPAGLSRSVAVVAAAPAVEGLILAP
;
A
#
# COMPACT_ATOMS: atom_id res chain seq x y z
N MET A 1 4.39 -17.96 -10.39
CA MET A 1 3.58 -16.90 -9.76
C MET A 1 4.46 -15.67 -9.63
N SER A 2 4.02 -14.51 -10.12
CA SER A 2 4.82 -13.28 -10.04
C SER A 2 4.94 -12.84 -8.58
N ASP A 3 6.15 -12.53 -8.12
CA ASP A 3 6.37 -11.91 -6.80
C ASP A 3 6.01 -10.41 -6.87
N ILE A 4 4.70 -10.12 -6.91
CA ILE A 4 4.17 -8.76 -7.03
C ILE A 4 4.65 -7.89 -5.86
N LEU A 5 4.65 -8.42 -4.64
CA LEU A 5 5.06 -7.62 -3.48
C LEU A 5 6.58 -7.39 -3.44
N GLY A 6 7.39 -8.33 -3.91
CA GLY A 6 8.82 -8.10 -4.14
C GLY A 6 9.06 -6.99 -5.18
N GLN A 7 8.29 -6.99 -6.27
CA GLN A 7 8.34 -5.92 -7.29
C GLN A 7 7.92 -4.56 -6.72
N VAL A 8 6.82 -4.50 -5.96
CA VAL A 8 6.37 -3.27 -5.29
C VAL A 8 7.43 -2.76 -4.32
N ARG A 9 7.98 -3.62 -3.47
CA ARG A 9 9.04 -3.23 -2.50
C ARG A 9 10.29 -2.70 -3.21
N THR A 10 10.70 -3.33 -4.30
CA THR A 10 11.81 -2.88 -5.12
C THR A 10 11.51 -1.52 -5.75
N HIS A 11 10.34 -1.37 -6.36
CA HIS A 11 9.89 -0.12 -6.95
C HIS A 11 9.87 1.03 -5.94
N LEU A 12 9.31 0.81 -4.74
CA LEU A 12 9.25 1.83 -3.69
C LEU A 12 10.65 2.21 -3.19
N ARG A 13 11.52 1.22 -2.97
CA ARG A 13 12.92 1.48 -2.57
C ARG A 13 13.63 2.34 -3.60
N ASP A 14 13.53 1.99 -4.88
CA ASP A 14 14.19 2.73 -5.97
C ASP A 14 13.58 4.13 -6.14
N HIS A 15 12.26 4.24 -6.01
CA HIS A 15 11.54 5.52 -6.08
C HIS A 15 12.03 6.48 -4.99
N PHE A 16 12.03 6.04 -3.73
CA PHE A 16 12.42 6.88 -2.61
C PHE A 16 13.93 7.13 -2.55
N ALA A 17 14.76 6.19 -3.01
CA ALA A 17 16.20 6.42 -3.17
C ALA A 17 16.49 7.56 -4.16
N ARG A 18 15.76 7.64 -5.28
CA ARG A 18 15.88 8.77 -6.23
C ARG A 18 15.46 10.12 -5.62
N LEU A 19 14.65 10.10 -4.57
CA LEU A 19 14.24 11.28 -3.81
C LEU A 19 15.19 11.59 -2.63
N GLY A 20 16.32 10.88 -2.51
CA GLY A 20 17.31 11.07 -1.46
C GLY A 20 17.00 10.37 -0.14
N ILE A 21 15.99 9.48 -0.11
CA ILE A 21 15.66 8.67 1.07
C ILE A 21 16.32 7.30 0.92
N THR A 22 17.45 7.12 1.59
CA THR A 22 18.25 5.86 1.51
C THR A 22 18.13 4.98 2.76
N ALA A 23 17.51 5.48 3.82
CA ALA A 23 17.25 4.70 5.01
C ALA A 23 16.15 3.65 4.76
N GLU A 24 16.29 2.48 5.38
CA GLU A 24 15.23 1.47 5.36
C GLU A 24 13.96 2.02 6.03
N PRO A 25 12.78 1.82 5.42
CA PRO A 25 11.54 2.32 5.97
C PRO A 25 11.16 1.58 7.24
N VAL A 26 10.56 2.29 8.19
CA VAL A 26 9.89 1.64 9.32
C VAL A 26 8.59 1.01 8.82
N SER A 27 8.28 -0.20 9.27
CA SER A 27 7.07 -0.92 8.87
C SER A 27 6.12 -1.09 10.04
N ALA A 28 4.83 -0.85 9.80
CA ALA A 28 3.74 -1.36 10.62
C ALA A 28 3.03 -2.48 9.84
N SER A 29 2.46 -3.46 10.53
CA SER A 29 1.72 -4.55 9.89
C SER A 29 0.35 -4.69 10.51
N VAL A 30 -0.67 -4.87 9.66
CA VAL A 30 -2.06 -5.05 10.08
C VAL A 30 -2.61 -6.28 9.38
N THR A 31 -3.22 -7.17 10.17
CA THR A 31 -3.90 -8.36 9.65
C THR A 31 -5.39 -8.21 9.90
N PHE A 32 -6.20 -8.44 8.87
CA PHE A 32 -7.64 -8.53 8.97
C PHE A 32 -8.04 -10.00 8.95
N LEU A 33 -9.07 -10.36 9.71
CA LEU A 33 -9.54 -11.74 9.74
C LEU A 33 -10.02 -12.15 8.35
N GLY A 34 -9.49 -13.26 7.83
CA GLY A 34 -9.85 -13.78 6.52
C GLY A 34 -9.10 -13.14 5.33
N THR A 35 -8.15 -12.23 5.58
CA THR A 35 -7.32 -11.64 4.51
C THR A 35 -5.83 -11.82 4.76
N ASP A 36 -5.04 -11.63 3.70
CA ASP A 36 -3.61 -11.46 3.81
C ASP A 36 -3.24 -10.21 4.63
N ARG A 37 -2.06 -10.24 5.24
CA ARG A 37 -1.47 -9.10 5.96
C ARG A 37 -1.18 -7.94 5.01
N ILE A 38 -1.49 -6.72 5.47
CA ILE A 38 -1.06 -5.46 4.85
C ILE A 38 0.08 -4.86 5.68
N ASP A 39 1.19 -4.58 5.02
CA ASP A 39 2.27 -3.78 5.61
C ASP A 39 2.07 -2.29 5.26
N VAL A 40 2.48 -1.38 6.14
CA VAL A 40 2.50 0.06 5.87
C VAL A 40 3.91 0.56 6.15
N LEU A 41 4.61 0.91 5.07
CA LEU A 41 5.97 1.42 5.08
C LEU A 41 5.95 2.93 5.28
N ARG A 42 6.81 3.43 6.17
CA ARG A 42 7.01 4.86 6.41
C ARG A 42 8.39 5.27 5.92
N TYR A 43 8.42 6.07 4.86
CA TYR A 43 9.61 6.74 4.36
C TYR A 43 9.65 8.17 4.90
N VAL A 44 10.77 8.56 5.50
CA VAL A 44 10.96 9.89 6.09
C VAL A 44 12.02 10.62 5.29
N THR A 45 11.62 11.75 4.72
CA THR A 45 12.54 12.65 4.05
C THR A 45 13.30 13.49 5.09
N PRO A 46 14.60 13.76 4.93
CA PRO A 46 15.31 14.69 5.80
C PRO A 46 14.68 16.10 5.78
N GLY A 47 14.62 16.77 6.93
CA GLY A 47 14.10 18.14 7.06
C GLY A 47 12.57 18.20 7.23
N ASP A 48 11.96 19.32 6.82
CA ASP A 48 10.52 19.60 6.98
C ASP A 48 9.64 19.03 5.84
N ALA A 49 10.17 18.01 5.16
CA ALA A 49 9.51 17.35 4.05
C ALA A 49 8.50 16.31 4.53
N ALA A 50 7.47 16.06 3.72
CA ALA A 50 6.39 15.15 4.09
C ALA A 50 6.91 13.71 4.26
N ALA A 51 6.46 13.04 5.32
CA ALA A 51 6.61 11.61 5.48
C ALA A 51 5.63 10.88 4.55
N GLN A 52 6.06 9.76 3.98
CA GLN A 52 5.28 8.99 3.01
C GLN A 52 4.92 7.65 3.64
N TYR A 53 3.62 7.39 3.75
CA TYR A 53 3.07 6.12 4.25
C TYR A 53 2.53 5.35 3.05
N VAL A 54 3.05 4.15 2.81
CA VAL A 54 2.72 3.36 1.63
C VAL A 54 2.28 1.97 2.06
N SER A 55 1.11 1.52 1.62
CA SER A 55 0.71 0.13 1.82
C SER A 55 1.55 -0.82 0.96
N VAL A 56 1.74 -2.04 1.45
CA VAL A 56 2.28 -3.16 0.67
C VAL A 56 1.43 -4.38 1.01
N GLY A 57 0.64 -4.82 0.04
CA GLY A 57 -0.25 -5.98 0.17
C GLY A 57 -1.55 -5.83 -0.60
N CYS A 58 -2.00 -4.61 -0.88
CA CYS A 58 -3.23 -4.34 -1.62
C CYS A 58 -3.14 -4.89 -3.04
N SER A 59 -1.97 -4.74 -3.66
CA SER A 59 -1.68 -5.21 -5.02
C SER A 59 -1.47 -6.71 -5.13
N ARG A 60 -1.44 -7.47 -4.01
CA ARG A 60 -1.10 -8.90 -3.99
C ARG A 60 -2.00 -9.71 -4.93
N HIS A 61 -3.28 -9.40 -4.90
CA HIS A 61 -4.30 -9.96 -5.78
C HIS A 61 -4.87 -8.82 -6.64
N PRO A 62 -5.32 -9.08 -7.88
CA PRO A 62 -6.08 -8.08 -8.63
C PRO A 62 -7.31 -7.65 -7.84
N MET A 63 -7.64 -6.37 -7.91
CA MET A 63 -8.90 -5.87 -7.43
C MET A 63 -10.01 -6.33 -8.36
N VAL A 64 -11.14 -6.76 -7.80
CA VAL A 64 -12.27 -7.33 -8.54
C VAL A 64 -13.54 -6.59 -8.12
N ASP A 65 -14.29 -6.09 -9.10
CA ASP A 65 -15.63 -5.55 -8.87
C ASP A 65 -16.62 -6.72 -8.77
N PRO A 66 -17.31 -6.92 -7.62
CA PRO A 66 -18.26 -8.00 -7.44
C PRO A 66 -19.51 -7.86 -8.31
N ALA A 67 -19.77 -6.69 -8.89
CA ALA A 67 -20.85 -6.49 -9.87
C ALA A 67 -20.46 -6.95 -11.28
N GLU A 68 -19.18 -7.20 -11.55
CA GLU A 68 -18.70 -7.63 -12.85
C GLU A 68 -18.97 -9.12 -13.10
N MET A 69 -19.62 -9.44 -14.22
CA MET A 69 -20.04 -10.81 -14.55
C MET A 69 -18.85 -11.73 -14.88
N LEU A 70 -17.73 -11.17 -15.33
CA LEU A 70 -16.51 -11.92 -15.64
C LEU A 70 -15.27 -11.08 -15.29
N ALA A 71 -14.79 -11.17 -14.06
CA ALA A 71 -13.55 -10.51 -13.64
C ALA A 71 -12.32 -11.26 -14.17
N ASP A 72 -11.27 -10.53 -14.56
CA ASP A 72 -9.95 -11.11 -14.86
C ASP A 72 -9.14 -11.27 -13.57
N PRO A 73 -8.99 -12.50 -13.02
CA PRO A 73 -8.28 -12.73 -11.76
C PRO A 73 -6.76 -12.67 -11.92
N VAL A 74 -6.24 -12.33 -13.10
CA VAL A 74 -4.81 -12.23 -13.41
C VAL A 74 -4.41 -10.79 -13.71
N GLN A 75 -5.11 -10.14 -14.64
CA GLN A 75 -4.79 -8.79 -15.17
C GLN A 75 -5.66 -7.66 -14.61
N GLY A 76 -6.55 -7.94 -13.66
CA GLY A 76 -7.32 -6.89 -13.00
C GLY A 76 -6.42 -5.82 -12.36
N PRO A 77 -6.96 -4.61 -12.11
CA PRO A 77 -6.19 -3.48 -11.61
C PRO A 77 -5.54 -3.79 -10.25
N ARG A 78 -4.34 -3.25 -10.05
CA ARG A 78 -3.57 -3.37 -8.81
C ARG A 78 -3.06 -2.00 -8.42
N ALA A 79 -3.10 -1.70 -7.14
CA ALA A 79 -2.59 -0.46 -6.59
C ALA A 79 -2.11 -0.67 -5.16
N GLU A 80 -1.42 0.35 -4.64
CA GLU A 80 -1.13 0.51 -3.23
C GLU A 80 -1.56 1.93 -2.83
N VAL A 81 -1.96 2.11 -1.57
CA VAL A 81 -2.37 3.39 -1.00
C VAL A 81 -1.14 4.15 -0.54
N VAL A 82 -1.03 5.41 -0.96
CA VAL A 82 0.05 6.33 -0.54
C VAL A 82 -0.55 7.54 0.16
N VAL A 83 0.00 7.88 1.32
CA VAL A 83 -0.35 9.11 2.07
C VAL A 83 0.90 9.93 2.32
N SER A 84 0.91 11.16 1.78
CA SER A 84 1.92 12.18 2.09
C SER A 84 1.45 13.04 3.27
N LEU A 85 2.20 13.02 4.37
CA LEU A 85 1.87 13.77 5.58
C LEU A 85 2.97 14.76 5.95
N ARG A 86 2.62 16.04 6.13
CA ARG A 86 3.47 17.04 6.78
C ARG A 86 3.13 17.14 8.27
N GLY A 87 4.15 17.30 9.11
CA GLY A 87 4.00 17.38 10.56
C GLY A 87 3.81 16.02 11.26
N SER A 88 3.29 16.05 12.48
CA SER A 88 3.16 14.87 13.34
C SER A 88 2.01 13.95 12.88
N PRO A 89 2.21 12.62 12.82
CA PRO A 89 1.15 11.70 12.46
C PRO A 89 0.05 11.65 13.51
N PRO A 90 -1.24 11.67 13.10
CA PRO A 90 -2.32 11.36 14.02
C PRO A 90 -2.19 9.92 14.51
N ALA A 91 -2.72 9.65 15.70
CA ALA A 91 -2.74 8.32 16.27
C ALA A 91 -3.46 7.35 15.32
N GLY A 92 -2.83 6.21 15.04
CA GLY A 92 -3.42 5.14 14.23
C GLY A 92 -3.36 5.34 12.71
N LEU A 93 -2.63 6.34 12.19
CA LEU A 93 -2.54 6.57 10.74
C LEU A 93 -2.21 5.29 9.95
N SER A 94 -1.22 4.50 10.38
CA SER A 94 -0.88 3.25 9.70
C SER A 94 -2.04 2.26 9.64
N ARG A 95 -2.88 2.21 10.69
CA ARG A 95 -4.09 1.38 10.69
C ARG A 95 -5.12 1.89 9.69
N SER A 96 -5.35 3.20 9.63
CA SER A 96 -6.26 3.81 8.67
C SER A 96 -5.82 3.56 7.22
N VAL A 97 -4.53 3.69 6.92
CA VAL A 97 -3.97 3.36 5.60
C VAL A 97 -4.22 1.89 5.26
N ALA A 98 -3.95 0.98 6.20
CA ALA A 98 -4.18 -0.45 6.00
C ALA A 98 -5.67 -0.79 5.78
N VAL A 99 -6.59 -0.09 6.44
CA VAL A 99 -8.04 -0.28 6.24
C VAL A 99 -8.43 0.07 4.81
N VAL A 100 -8.01 1.23 4.30
CA VAL A 100 -8.29 1.62 2.91
C VAL A 100 -7.66 0.62 1.92
N ALA A 101 -6.42 0.19 2.19
CA ALA A 101 -5.73 -0.80 1.38
C ALA A 101 -6.37 -2.20 1.40
N ALA A 102 -7.15 -2.52 2.43
CA ALA A 102 -7.87 -3.79 2.54
C ALA A 102 -9.25 -3.76 1.87
N ALA A 103 -9.79 -2.58 1.57
CA ALA A 103 -11.14 -2.42 1.02
C ALA A 103 -11.40 -3.24 -0.26
N PRO A 104 -10.44 -3.40 -1.20
CA PRO A 104 -10.64 -4.30 -2.34
C PRO A 104 -10.88 -5.75 -1.95
N ALA A 105 -10.14 -6.27 -0.98
CA ALA A 105 -10.24 -7.67 -0.55
C ALA A 105 -11.43 -7.95 0.37
N VAL A 106 -11.89 -6.93 1.12
CA VAL A 106 -12.98 -7.07 2.10
C VAL A 106 -14.33 -6.68 1.52
N GLU A 107 -14.37 -5.64 0.70
CA GLU A 107 -15.61 -5.01 0.20
C GLU A 107 -15.77 -5.17 -1.33
N GLY A 108 -14.76 -5.67 -2.05
CA GLY A 108 -14.82 -5.78 -3.51
C GLY A 108 -14.70 -4.43 -4.24
N LEU A 109 -14.01 -3.46 -3.65
CA LEU A 109 -13.83 -2.14 -4.27
C LEU A 109 -12.64 -2.08 -5.23
N ILE A 110 -12.76 -1.28 -6.28
CA ILE A 110 -11.63 -0.90 -7.15
C ILE A 110 -11.12 0.47 -6.72
N LEU A 111 -9.83 0.57 -6.38
CA LEU A 111 -9.19 1.86 -6.12
C LEU A 111 -8.85 2.56 -7.44
N ALA A 112 -9.22 3.83 -7.57
CA ALA A 112 -8.94 4.67 -8.73
C ALA A 112 -8.38 6.05 -8.29
N PRO A 113 -7.54 6.72 -9.12
CA PRO A 113 -7.04 8.08 -8.87
C PRO A 113 -8.11 9.17 -8.96
#